data_AF-H1Z1E9-F1
#
_entry.id   AF-H1Z1E9-F1
#
_cell.length_a   1.000
_cell.length_b   1.000
_cell.length_c   1.000
_cell.angle_alpha   90.00
_cell.angle_beta   90.00
_cell.angle_gamma   90.00
#
_symmetry.space_group_name_H-M   'P 1'
#
loop_
_entity.id
_entity.type
_entity.pdbx_description
1 polymer ?
#
loop_
_entity_poly.entity_id
_entity_poly.type
_entity_poly.pdbx_seq_one_letter_code
_entity_poly.pdbx_strand_id
1 'polypeptide(L)'
;MAKKTGRNDPCPCGSGKKYKKCCMKKDEEKSKEDKKFCIETYDRESEESYVSGGIEDLYNAMFAGSECEAPEFSLKPLDVEEIPDYGTPELDEDLFEPLRTKWNTGIREFYSDATRGIDYLERRDDYVIIKGSLDEEFTEMFGDCNDLNGFFSYIDDNCEKISESLMIRMSMKYGCSAGPYLLERMNGSYDSEIMVCYADMIHFSPCDFREDILELINKPVKEPFTLSILSLMLFRYNNPDDYQVLWNCYNLFKEHYPDTLLFEGPLIAIQHIWAIENNKEFVMAYTPELPEL
;
A
#
# COMPACT_ATOMS: atom_id res chain seq x y z
N MET A 1 -21.04 16.11 -13.67
CA MET A 1 -20.54 17.04 -12.63
C MET A 1 -21.52 18.19 -12.44
N ALA A 2 -22.12 18.33 -11.25
CA ALA A 2 -22.90 19.53 -10.91
C ALA A 2 -21.97 20.76 -10.99
N LYS A 3 -22.29 21.69 -11.89
CA LYS A 3 -21.48 22.89 -12.14
C LYS A 3 -21.31 23.67 -10.84
N LYS A 4 -20.06 23.79 -10.34
CA LYS A 4 -19.75 24.61 -9.16
C LYS A 4 -20.34 26.01 -9.38
N THR A 5 -21.28 26.42 -8.53
CA THR A 5 -21.96 27.71 -8.66
C THR A 5 -20.95 28.82 -8.43
N GLY A 6 -20.73 29.67 -9.43
CA GLY A 6 -19.83 30.81 -9.33
C GLY A 6 -20.36 31.85 -8.33
N ARG A 7 -19.46 32.54 -7.64
CA ARG A 7 -19.77 33.53 -6.59
C ARG A 7 -20.81 34.59 -7.02
N ASN A 8 -20.83 34.95 -8.29
CA ASN A 8 -21.74 35.96 -8.85
C ASN A 8 -22.98 35.36 -9.55
N ASP A 9 -23.07 34.04 -9.67
CA ASP A 9 -24.15 33.35 -10.36
C ASP A 9 -25.46 33.38 -9.54
N PRO A 10 -26.63 33.20 -10.17
CA PRO A 10 -27.88 33.00 -9.45
C PRO A 10 -27.75 31.83 -8.47
N CYS A 11 -28.22 32.04 -7.25
CA CYS A 11 -28.10 31.04 -6.19
C CYS A 11 -28.96 29.81 -6.50
N PRO A 12 -28.42 28.58 -6.42
CA PRO A 12 -29.10 27.35 -6.81
C PRO A 12 -30.30 27.00 -5.93
N CYS A 13 -30.47 27.67 -4.80
CA CYS A 13 -31.67 27.54 -3.95
C CYS A 13 -32.95 28.17 -4.54
N GLY A 14 -32.88 28.70 -5.77
CA GLY A 14 -34.03 29.29 -6.47
C GLY A 14 -34.40 30.71 -6.00
N SER A 15 -33.59 31.36 -5.16
CA SER A 15 -33.92 32.68 -4.61
C SER A 15 -33.77 33.85 -5.59
N GLY A 16 -33.18 33.62 -6.77
CA GLY A 16 -32.89 34.67 -7.77
C GLY A 16 -31.78 35.66 -7.38
N LYS A 17 -31.23 35.56 -6.16
CA LYS A 17 -30.12 36.40 -5.68
C LYS A 17 -28.77 35.83 -6.13
N LYS A 18 -27.73 36.66 -6.24
CA LYS A 18 -26.34 36.17 -6.48
C LYS A 18 -25.91 35.25 -5.33
N TYR A 19 -25.23 34.15 -5.62
CA TYR A 19 -24.80 33.12 -4.65
C TYR A 19 -24.08 33.72 -3.43
N LYS A 20 -23.15 34.66 -3.65
CA LYS A 20 -22.44 35.40 -2.59
C LYS A 20 -23.29 36.24 -1.64
N LYS A 21 -24.52 36.56 -2.03
CA LYS A 21 -25.49 37.31 -1.23
C LYS A 21 -26.63 36.41 -0.70
N CYS A 22 -26.52 35.10 -0.88
CA CYS A 22 -27.53 34.13 -0.48
C CYS A 22 -26.87 32.93 0.22
N CYS A 23 -26.85 31.74 -0.37
CA CYS A 23 -26.40 30.53 0.32
C CYS A 23 -24.90 30.50 0.62
N MET A 24 -24.05 31.29 -0.06
CA MET A 24 -22.60 31.27 0.17
C MET A 24 -22.23 31.48 1.64
N LYS A 25 -22.90 32.38 2.38
CA LYS A 25 -22.62 32.57 3.82
C LYS A 25 -23.03 31.37 4.66
N LYS A 26 -24.15 30.71 4.29
CA LYS A 26 -24.64 29.51 4.98
C LYS A 26 -23.79 28.30 4.66
N ASP A 27 -23.28 28.20 3.43
CA ASP A 27 -22.35 27.16 3.01
C ASP A 27 -20.94 27.41 3.59
N GLU A 28 -20.56 28.67 3.80
CA GLU A 28 -19.37 29.07 4.56
C GLU A 28 -19.51 28.79 6.06
N GLU A 29 -20.70 28.95 6.64
CA GLU A 29 -20.99 28.61 8.05
C GLU A 29 -21.05 27.08 8.23
N LYS A 30 -21.69 26.35 7.31
CA LYS A 30 -21.73 24.90 7.28
C LYS A 30 -20.34 24.28 7.08
N SER A 31 -19.52 24.84 6.17
CA SER A 31 -18.13 24.40 6.01
C SER A 31 -17.21 24.82 7.18
N LYS A 32 -17.60 25.78 8.00
CA LYS A 32 -16.92 26.09 9.28
C LYS A 32 -17.34 25.11 10.38
N GLU A 33 -18.59 24.66 10.41
CA GLU A 33 -19.05 23.59 11.32
C GLU A 33 -18.47 22.22 10.92
N ASP A 34 -18.47 21.88 9.64
CA ASP A 34 -17.86 20.65 9.11
C ASP A 34 -16.33 20.65 9.34
N LYS A 35 -15.67 21.81 9.28
CA LYS A 35 -14.26 21.94 9.69
C LYS A 35 -14.05 21.92 11.19
N LYS A 36 -15.00 22.39 11.99
CA LYS A 36 -14.93 22.33 13.47
C LYS A 36 -15.01 20.88 13.97
N PHE A 37 -15.84 20.06 13.31
CA PHE A 37 -15.90 18.62 13.54
C PHE A 37 -14.60 17.88 13.15
N CYS A 38 -13.88 18.36 12.13
CA CYS A 38 -12.59 17.79 11.72
C CYS A 38 -11.35 18.38 12.42
N ILE A 39 -11.47 19.50 13.16
CA ILE A 39 -10.32 20.21 13.75
C ILE A 39 -10.26 20.05 15.29
N GLU A 40 -11.35 19.78 15.99
CA GLU A 40 -11.32 19.68 17.47
C GLU A 40 -10.72 18.37 18.02
N THR A 41 -10.29 17.42 17.16
CA THR A 41 -9.54 16.22 17.59
C THR A 41 -8.18 16.03 16.90
N TYR A 42 -7.68 17.04 16.19
CA TYR A 42 -6.34 16.98 15.58
C TYR A 42 -5.45 18.05 16.21
N ASP A 43 -4.89 17.72 17.39
CA ASP A 43 -3.86 18.56 17.97
C ASP A 43 -2.50 18.27 17.32
N ARG A 44 -1.75 19.35 17.22
CA ARG A 44 -0.71 19.61 16.25
C ARG A 44 0.62 19.63 17.00
N GLU A 45 1.16 18.44 17.29
CA GLU A 45 2.47 18.25 17.93
C GLU A 45 2.95 16.78 17.78
N SER A 46 3.19 16.34 16.54
CA SER A 46 4.02 15.15 16.24
C SER A 46 4.47 15.16 14.76
N GLU A 47 5.25 16.17 14.39
CA GLU A 47 6.17 16.11 13.24
C GLU A 47 7.41 15.21 13.52
N GLU A 48 7.39 14.42 14.61
CA GLU A 48 8.43 13.48 15.01
C GLU A 48 7.78 12.17 15.51
N SER A 49 7.31 11.30 14.60
CA SER A 49 7.38 9.84 14.79
C SER A 49 7.07 9.14 13.47
N TYR A 50 8.10 8.93 12.65
CA TYR A 50 8.07 7.86 11.65
C TYR A 50 8.10 6.55 12.45
N VAL A 51 6.94 5.90 12.58
CA VAL A 51 6.85 4.55 13.15
C VAL A 51 6.51 3.65 11.97
N SER A 52 7.51 2.86 11.57
CA SER A 52 7.35 1.63 10.81
C SER A 52 6.26 0.81 11.48
N GLY A 53 5.18 0.56 10.77
CA GLY A 53 4.02 -0.01 11.42
C GLY A 53 3.19 -0.85 10.47
N GLY A 54 3.14 -2.15 10.74
CA GLY A 54 2.24 -3.09 10.11
C GLY A 54 0.75 -2.72 10.21
N ILE A 55 -0.12 -3.66 9.83
CA ILE A 55 -1.59 -3.49 9.80
C ILE A 55 -2.18 -2.88 11.10
N GLU A 56 -1.54 -3.16 12.23
CA GLU A 56 -1.89 -2.65 13.56
C GLU A 56 -1.73 -1.11 13.65
N ASP A 57 -0.66 -0.55 13.07
CA ASP A 57 -0.37 0.88 13.11
C ASP A 57 -1.20 1.67 12.08
N LEU A 58 -1.58 1.03 10.98
CA LEU A 58 -2.58 1.55 10.03
C LEU A 58 -3.94 1.78 10.69
N TYR A 59 -4.32 0.88 11.62
CA TYR A 59 -5.54 1.02 12.40
C TYR A 59 -5.36 2.03 13.55
N ASN A 60 -4.23 2.00 14.26
CA ASN A 60 -3.94 2.97 15.33
C ASN A 60 -3.92 4.42 14.82
N ALA A 61 -3.37 4.68 13.63
CA ALA A 61 -3.42 5.99 12.99
C ALA A 61 -4.85 6.46 12.65
N MET A 62 -5.77 5.52 12.40
CA MET A 62 -7.20 5.80 12.14
C MET A 62 -7.99 6.14 13.42
N PHE A 63 -7.51 5.74 14.60
CA PHE A 63 -8.21 5.89 15.89
C PHE A 63 -7.39 6.61 16.98
N ALA A 64 -6.27 7.26 16.61
CA ALA A 64 -5.39 8.03 17.48
C ALA A 64 -6.09 9.29 18.03
N GLY A 65 -6.97 9.09 19.00
CA GLY A 65 -7.70 10.12 19.73
C GLY A 65 -8.52 9.59 20.90
N SER A 66 -8.49 8.27 21.15
CA SER A 66 -9.16 7.64 22.27
C SER A 66 -8.19 6.69 22.97
N GLU A 67 -8.16 6.72 24.30
CA GLU A 67 -7.54 5.71 25.18
C GLU A 67 -8.22 4.34 25.00
N CYS A 68 -8.18 3.80 23.78
CA CYS A 68 -8.70 2.51 23.41
C CYS A 68 -7.49 1.66 23.08
N GLU A 69 -7.27 0.59 23.85
CA GLU A 69 -6.43 -0.50 23.41
C GLU A 69 -6.85 -0.88 21.99
N ALA A 70 -5.89 -0.93 21.05
CA ALA A 70 -6.14 -1.35 19.68
C ALA A 70 -6.90 -2.68 19.74
N PRO A 71 -8.14 -2.76 19.23
CA PRO A 71 -8.84 -4.03 19.20
C PRO A 71 -8.01 -4.95 18.29
N GLU A 72 -7.57 -6.10 18.84
CA GLU A 72 -6.85 -7.16 18.14
C GLU A 72 -7.64 -7.55 16.87
N PHE A 73 -7.36 -6.89 15.74
CA PHE A 73 -8.12 -7.06 14.50
C PHE A 73 -7.53 -8.24 13.75
N SER A 74 -7.83 -9.44 14.24
CA SER A 74 -7.55 -10.65 13.49
C SER A 74 -8.38 -10.65 12.21
N LEU A 75 -7.73 -10.32 11.08
CA LEU A 75 -8.30 -10.56 9.76
C LEU A 75 -8.68 -12.04 9.71
N LYS A 76 -9.96 -12.32 9.45
CA LYS A 76 -10.39 -13.70 9.25
C LYS A 76 -9.66 -14.24 8.02
N PRO A 77 -9.11 -15.47 8.08
CA PRO A 77 -8.56 -16.11 6.91
C PRO A 77 -9.59 -16.15 5.78
N LEU A 78 -9.12 -15.99 4.55
CA LEU A 78 -9.96 -16.17 3.37
C LEU A 78 -10.20 -17.68 3.18
N ASP A 79 -11.45 -18.10 3.29
CA ASP A 79 -11.85 -19.50 3.12
C ASP A 79 -12.45 -19.71 1.72
N VAL A 80 -11.59 -19.55 0.70
CA VAL A 80 -11.93 -19.69 -0.71
C VAL A 80 -10.91 -20.61 -1.37
N GLU A 81 -11.38 -21.72 -1.98
CA GLU A 81 -10.51 -22.69 -2.63
C GLU A 81 -9.85 -22.12 -3.90
N GLU A 82 -10.60 -21.36 -4.69
CA GLU A 82 -10.14 -20.71 -5.92
C GLU A 82 -10.82 -19.34 -6.06
N ILE A 83 -10.07 -18.34 -6.53
CA ILE A 83 -10.60 -17.00 -6.75
C ILE A 83 -11.70 -17.06 -7.82
N PRO A 84 -12.95 -16.65 -7.50
CA PRO A 84 -14.05 -16.68 -8.46
C PRO A 84 -13.80 -15.78 -9.67
N ASP A 85 -14.39 -16.15 -10.80
CA ASP A 85 -14.49 -15.26 -11.96
C ASP A 85 -15.57 -14.20 -11.71
N TYR A 86 -15.15 -12.94 -11.54
CA TYR A 86 -16.04 -11.79 -11.36
C TYR A 86 -16.42 -11.11 -12.68
N GLY A 87 -16.27 -11.82 -13.80
CA GLY A 87 -16.63 -11.36 -15.14
C GLY A 87 -15.59 -10.44 -15.75
N THR A 88 -15.97 -9.78 -16.84
CA THR A 88 -15.06 -8.94 -17.62
C THR A 88 -14.67 -7.65 -16.85
N PRO A 89 -13.37 -7.29 -16.81
CA PRO A 89 -12.92 -6.05 -16.19
C PRO A 89 -13.57 -4.81 -16.81
N GLU A 90 -14.17 -3.96 -15.97
CA GLU A 90 -14.74 -2.67 -16.37
C GLU A 90 -13.77 -1.54 -16.00
N LEU A 91 -12.89 -1.17 -16.95
CA LEU A 91 -11.77 -0.25 -16.70
C LEU A 91 -12.08 1.18 -17.18
N ASP A 92 -12.54 2.04 -16.27
CA ASP A 92 -12.75 3.47 -16.52
C ASP A 92 -12.13 4.35 -15.42
N GLU A 93 -12.24 5.68 -15.56
CA GLU A 93 -11.67 6.60 -14.56
C GLU A 93 -12.39 6.58 -13.21
N ASP A 94 -13.66 6.20 -13.19
CA ASP A 94 -14.48 6.19 -11.97
C ASP A 94 -14.10 4.99 -11.09
N LEU A 95 -13.64 3.89 -11.68
CA LEU A 95 -13.07 2.73 -10.97
C LEU A 95 -11.96 3.14 -9.99
N PHE A 96 -11.15 4.14 -10.35
CA PHE A 96 -9.97 4.55 -9.56
C PHE A 96 -10.27 5.66 -8.53
N GLU A 97 -11.51 6.13 -8.43
CA GLU A 97 -11.89 7.15 -7.46
C GLU A 97 -11.52 6.79 -6.00
N PRO A 98 -11.64 5.52 -5.54
CA PRO A 98 -11.22 5.15 -4.18
C PRO A 98 -9.75 5.46 -3.87
N LEU A 99 -8.85 5.39 -4.86
CA LEU A 99 -7.41 5.65 -4.70
C LEU A 99 -7.07 7.14 -4.52
N ARG A 100 -8.05 8.04 -4.72
CA ARG A 100 -7.87 9.48 -4.49
C ARG A 100 -8.02 9.89 -3.02
N THR A 101 -8.35 8.95 -2.14
CA THR A 101 -8.38 9.18 -0.68
C THR A 101 -6.96 9.15 -0.10
N LYS A 102 -6.68 9.98 0.91
CA LYS A 102 -5.34 10.10 1.55
C LYS A 102 -5.20 9.15 2.74
N TRP A 103 -5.31 7.85 2.50
CA TRP A 103 -4.91 6.85 3.49
C TRP A 103 -3.46 6.45 3.20
N ASN A 104 -2.64 6.36 4.23
CA ASN A 104 -1.37 5.65 4.13
C ASN A 104 -1.64 4.22 4.55
N THR A 105 -1.31 3.24 3.70
CA THR A 105 -1.46 1.80 3.97
C THR A 105 -0.15 1.12 3.63
N GLY A 106 0.19 0.00 4.27
CA GLY A 106 1.41 -0.75 3.92
C GLY A 106 1.44 -1.17 2.44
N ILE A 107 0.27 -1.37 1.82
CA ILE A 107 0.11 -1.57 0.38
C ILE A 107 0.59 -0.34 -0.42
N ARG A 108 0.14 0.86 -0.03
CA ARG A 108 0.55 2.11 -0.67
C ARG A 108 2.00 2.48 -0.39
N GLU A 109 2.50 2.17 0.80
CA GLU A 109 3.88 2.37 1.19
C GLU A 109 4.81 1.51 0.33
N PHE A 110 4.53 0.21 0.21
CA PHE A 110 5.22 -0.68 -0.73
C PHE A 110 5.19 -0.13 -2.16
N TYR A 111 4.02 0.25 -2.69
CA TYR A 111 3.96 0.83 -4.05
C TYR A 111 4.79 2.12 -4.19
N SER A 112 4.74 2.99 -3.17
CA SER A 112 5.48 4.24 -3.08
C SER A 112 6.98 4.00 -3.15
N ASP A 113 7.46 3.02 -2.40
CA ASP A 113 8.87 2.61 -2.32
C ASP A 113 9.33 1.95 -3.62
N ALA A 114 8.57 0.96 -4.08
CA ALA A 114 8.79 0.21 -5.31
C ALA A 114 8.91 1.11 -6.55
N THR A 115 8.17 2.23 -6.61
CA THR A 115 8.20 3.17 -7.74
C THR A 115 9.27 4.26 -7.63
N ARG A 116 9.80 4.55 -6.44
CA ARG A 116 10.90 5.52 -6.25
C ARG A 116 12.28 4.91 -6.40
N GLY A 117 12.39 3.59 -6.27
CA GLY A 117 13.62 2.86 -6.52
C GLY A 117 14.51 2.70 -5.29
N ILE A 118 15.52 1.83 -5.41
CA ILE A 118 16.41 1.46 -4.30
C ILE A 118 17.17 2.65 -3.70
N ASP A 119 17.58 3.63 -4.53
CA ASP A 119 18.29 4.82 -4.04
C ASP A 119 17.43 5.68 -3.09
N TYR A 120 16.10 5.62 -3.21
CA TYR A 120 15.19 6.28 -2.27
C TYR A 120 15.16 5.56 -0.93
N LEU A 121 15.15 4.23 -0.94
CA LEU A 121 15.15 3.41 0.28
C LEU A 121 16.46 3.58 1.04
N GLU A 122 17.60 3.62 0.35
CA GLU A 122 18.89 3.89 0.98
C GLU A 122 18.90 5.25 1.70
N ARG A 123 18.37 6.29 1.06
CA ARG A 123 18.21 7.60 1.71
C ARG A 123 17.25 7.54 2.89
N ARG A 124 16.14 6.81 2.78
CA ARG A 124 15.17 6.65 3.87
C ARG A 124 15.84 5.99 5.08
N ASP A 125 16.60 4.93 4.86
CA ASP A 125 17.33 4.22 5.91
C ASP A 125 18.34 5.14 6.62
N ASP A 126 19.01 6.06 5.90
CA ASP A 126 19.88 7.08 6.51
C ASP A 126 19.14 8.01 7.49
N TYR A 127 17.83 8.20 7.33
CA TYR A 127 17.00 9.02 8.23
C TYR A 127 16.33 8.22 9.35
N VAL A 128 16.22 6.89 9.22
CA VAL A 128 15.54 6.04 10.18
C VAL A 128 16.54 5.55 11.22
N ILE A 129 16.35 5.94 12.48
CA ILE A 129 17.17 5.43 13.59
C ILE A 129 16.61 4.07 14.04
N ILE A 130 17.23 2.98 13.58
CA ILE A 130 16.90 1.62 14.00
C ILE A 130 17.58 1.32 15.34
N LYS A 131 16.82 1.33 16.43
CA LYS A 131 17.35 1.09 17.77
C LYS A 131 17.82 -0.37 17.91
N GLY A 132 19.11 -0.55 18.16
CA GLY A 132 19.69 -1.89 18.25
C GLY A 132 19.84 -2.56 16.88
N SER A 133 20.08 -1.74 15.84
CA SER A 133 20.39 -2.22 14.49
C SER A 133 21.40 -3.37 14.50
N LEU A 134 21.12 -4.37 13.67
CA LEU A 134 21.96 -5.54 13.45
C LEU A 134 22.68 -5.46 12.10
N ASP A 135 22.71 -4.30 11.42
CA ASP A 135 23.25 -4.18 10.06
C ASP A 135 24.71 -4.63 9.93
N GLU A 136 25.55 -4.25 10.90
CA GLU A 136 26.96 -4.67 10.94
C GLU A 136 27.08 -6.18 11.14
N GLU A 137 26.37 -6.74 12.11
CA GLU A 137 26.36 -8.20 12.39
C GLU A 137 25.84 -8.98 11.18
N PHE A 138 24.73 -8.54 10.61
CA PHE A 138 24.11 -9.13 9.43
C PHE A 138 25.06 -9.12 8.24
N THR A 139 25.77 -8.00 8.02
CA THR A 139 26.77 -7.88 6.96
C THR A 139 27.97 -8.80 7.21
N GLU A 140 28.47 -8.89 8.44
CA GLU A 140 29.57 -9.79 8.80
C GLU A 140 29.21 -11.26 8.60
N MET A 141 27.98 -11.64 8.96
CA MET A 141 27.50 -13.02 8.85
C MET A 141 27.24 -13.43 7.40
N PHE A 142 26.62 -12.55 6.60
CA PHE A 142 26.06 -12.93 5.30
C PHE A 142 26.71 -12.24 4.11
N GLY A 143 27.66 -11.32 4.31
CA GLY A 143 28.30 -10.54 3.25
C GLY A 143 28.86 -11.37 2.09
N ASP A 144 29.53 -12.48 2.41
CA ASP A 144 30.12 -13.43 1.46
C ASP A 144 29.50 -14.84 1.55
N CYS A 145 28.33 -14.95 2.19
CA CYS A 145 27.69 -16.22 2.46
C CYS A 145 26.86 -16.72 1.28
N ASN A 146 26.82 -18.04 1.08
CA ASN A 146 25.93 -18.71 0.13
C ASN A 146 24.82 -19.53 0.85
N ASP A 147 24.67 -19.34 2.16
CA ASP A 147 23.63 -20.00 2.96
C ASP A 147 22.31 -19.23 2.83
N LEU A 148 21.59 -19.53 1.75
CA LEU A 148 20.29 -18.96 1.46
C LEU A 148 19.27 -19.24 2.58
N ASN A 149 19.30 -20.44 3.17
CA ASN A 149 18.36 -20.78 4.24
C ASN A 149 18.66 -19.99 5.51
N GLY A 150 19.92 -19.98 5.96
CA GLY A 150 20.34 -19.22 7.14
C GLY A 150 20.11 -17.72 6.98
N PHE A 151 20.34 -17.18 5.78
CA PHE A 151 20.12 -15.77 5.47
C PHE A 151 18.66 -15.35 5.70
N PHE A 152 17.71 -16.03 5.05
CA PHE A 152 16.32 -15.65 5.19
C PHE A 152 15.77 -16.03 6.56
N SER A 153 16.18 -17.15 7.17
CA SER A 153 15.79 -17.43 8.56
C SER A 153 16.27 -16.37 9.57
N TYR A 154 17.42 -15.74 9.34
CA TYR A 154 17.85 -14.62 10.17
C TYR A 154 16.96 -13.39 9.98
N ILE A 155 16.56 -13.09 8.74
CA ILE A 155 15.58 -12.03 8.43
C ILE A 155 14.23 -12.34 9.08
N ASP A 156 13.78 -13.60 9.02
CA ASP A 156 12.53 -14.08 9.64
C ASP A 156 12.43 -13.69 11.12
N ASP A 157 13.56 -13.69 11.82
CA ASP A 157 13.64 -13.40 13.25
C ASP A 157 14.00 -11.93 13.59
N ASN A 158 14.44 -11.12 12.61
CA ASN A 158 15.08 -9.83 12.87
C ASN A 158 14.79 -8.72 11.85
N CYS A 159 13.78 -8.86 10.98
CA CYS A 159 13.54 -7.91 9.89
C CYS A 159 13.38 -6.46 10.36
N GLU A 160 12.82 -6.22 11.55
CA GLU A 160 12.64 -4.89 12.13
C GLU A 160 13.94 -4.23 12.64
N LYS A 161 15.03 -5.01 12.74
CA LYS A 161 16.34 -4.55 13.22
C LYS A 161 17.38 -4.43 12.11
N ILE A 162 17.01 -4.70 10.87
CA ILE A 162 17.91 -4.65 9.72
C ILE A 162 17.36 -3.62 8.73
N SER A 163 18.23 -2.76 8.24
CA SER A 163 17.89 -1.78 7.20
C SER A 163 17.31 -2.48 5.97
N GLU A 164 16.19 -1.98 5.46
CA GLU A 164 15.45 -2.63 4.38
C GLU A 164 16.27 -2.63 3.08
N SER A 165 16.94 -1.51 2.77
CA SER A 165 17.81 -1.42 1.60
C SER A 165 18.98 -2.40 1.67
N LEU A 166 19.51 -2.67 2.87
CA LEU A 166 20.57 -3.66 3.09
C LEU A 166 20.05 -5.08 2.82
N MET A 167 18.89 -5.43 3.37
CA MET A 167 18.23 -6.71 3.10
C MET A 167 18.01 -6.94 1.61
N ILE A 168 17.50 -5.94 0.88
CA ILE A 168 17.28 -5.97 -0.57
C ILE A 168 18.61 -6.16 -1.32
N ARG A 169 19.63 -5.35 -1.02
CA ARG A 169 20.96 -5.42 -1.67
C ARG A 169 21.59 -6.79 -1.49
N MET A 170 21.45 -7.39 -0.31
CA MET A 170 22.01 -8.71 -0.02
C MET A 170 21.20 -9.83 -0.67
N SER A 171 19.87 -9.73 -0.71
CA SER A 171 19.02 -10.74 -1.35
C SER A 171 19.28 -10.85 -2.86
N MET A 172 19.61 -9.74 -3.53
CA MET A 172 19.99 -9.72 -4.95
C MET A 172 21.18 -10.62 -5.29
N LYS A 173 22.08 -10.89 -4.34
CA LYS A 173 23.26 -11.76 -4.54
C LYS A 173 22.87 -13.21 -4.85
N TYR A 174 21.70 -13.64 -4.37
CA TYR A 174 21.16 -14.98 -4.63
C TYR A 174 20.46 -15.10 -6.00
N GLY A 175 20.23 -13.97 -6.68
CA GLY A 175 19.59 -13.90 -7.99
C GLY A 175 18.25 -14.65 -8.02
N CYS A 176 18.04 -15.48 -9.04
CA CYS A 176 16.76 -16.15 -9.24
C CYS A 176 16.49 -17.27 -8.21
N SER A 177 17.47 -17.62 -7.37
CA SER A 177 17.30 -18.60 -6.30
C SER A 177 16.50 -18.04 -5.12
N ALA A 178 16.45 -16.72 -4.94
CA ALA A 178 15.74 -16.08 -3.84
C ALA A 178 14.22 -16.11 -4.01
N GLY A 179 13.71 -15.86 -5.22
CA GLY A 179 12.28 -15.65 -5.45
C GLY A 179 11.38 -16.81 -5.02
N PRO A 180 11.62 -18.06 -5.47
CA PRO A 180 10.81 -19.19 -5.03
C PRO A 180 10.80 -19.38 -3.51
N TYR A 181 11.93 -19.09 -2.85
CA TYR A 181 12.08 -19.25 -1.41
C TYR A 181 11.38 -18.14 -0.61
N LEU A 182 11.37 -16.91 -1.14
CA LEU A 182 10.60 -15.78 -0.61
C LEU A 182 9.10 -16.00 -0.80
N LEU A 183 8.67 -16.43 -1.98
CA LEU A 183 7.25 -16.71 -2.28
C LEU A 183 6.70 -17.86 -1.43
N GLU A 184 7.50 -18.90 -1.15
CA GLU A 184 7.11 -19.98 -0.23
C GLU A 184 6.89 -19.45 1.19
N ARG A 185 7.75 -18.55 1.68
CA ARG A 185 7.57 -17.90 2.99
C ARG A 185 6.36 -16.99 3.03
N MET A 186 6.15 -16.23 1.95
CA MET A 186 4.99 -15.35 1.84
C MET A 186 3.68 -16.13 2.02
N ASN A 187 3.61 -17.35 1.50
CA ASN A 187 2.45 -18.22 1.67
C ASN A 187 2.24 -18.72 3.12
N GLY A 188 3.27 -18.67 3.97
CA GLY A 188 3.27 -19.23 5.32
C GLY A 188 3.30 -18.20 6.45
N SER A 189 3.63 -16.94 6.16
CA SER A 189 3.71 -15.86 7.15
C SER A 189 2.36 -15.15 7.33
N TYR A 190 2.15 -14.60 8.53
CA TYR A 190 1.03 -13.72 8.86
C TYR A 190 1.51 -12.34 9.34
N ASP A 191 2.82 -12.11 9.32
CA ASP A 191 3.42 -10.85 9.75
C ASP A 191 3.45 -9.88 8.56
N SER A 192 2.73 -8.76 8.65
CA SER A 192 2.62 -7.83 7.54
C SER A 192 3.93 -7.12 7.20
N GLU A 193 4.79 -6.88 8.19
CA GLU A 193 6.05 -6.15 7.99
C GLU A 193 7.02 -7.00 7.18
N ILE A 194 7.18 -8.27 7.58
CA ILE A 194 8.08 -9.16 6.85
C ILE A 194 7.60 -9.47 5.43
N MET A 195 6.28 -9.48 5.22
CA MET A 195 5.67 -9.68 3.91
C MET A 195 6.00 -8.54 2.94
N VAL A 196 5.99 -7.30 3.43
CA VAL A 196 6.43 -6.13 2.63
C VAL A 196 7.92 -6.26 2.32
N CYS A 197 8.76 -6.61 3.30
CA CYS A 197 10.19 -6.84 3.06
C CYS A 197 10.45 -7.89 1.96
N TYR A 198 9.74 -9.02 1.98
CA TYR A 198 9.88 -10.03 0.92
C TYR A 198 9.39 -9.51 -0.44
N ALA A 199 8.29 -8.76 -0.47
CA ALA A 199 7.77 -8.16 -1.68
C ALA A 199 8.78 -7.19 -2.31
N ASP A 200 9.44 -6.35 -1.49
CA ASP A 200 10.51 -5.46 -1.96
C ASP A 200 11.73 -6.23 -2.47
N MET A 201 12.17 -7.28 -1.77
CA MET A 201 13.26 -8.13 -2.26
C MET A 201 12.94 -8.76 -3.62
N ILE A 202 11.71 -9.22 -3.82
CA ILE A 202 11.26 -9.76 -5.12
C ILE A 202 11.18 -8.64 -6.16
N HIS A 203 10.61 -7.49 -5.82
CA HIS A 203 10.42 -6.35 -6.73
C HIS A 203 11.75 -5.76 -7.22
N PHE A 204 12.75 -5.66 -6.35
CA PHE A 204 14.06 -5.12 -6.73
C PHE A 204 15.01 -6.19 -7.29
N SER A 205 14.67 -7.48 -7.19
CA SER A 205 15.46 -8.55 -7.80
C SER A 205 15.58 -8.36 -9.33
N PRO A 206 16.74 -8.63 -9.94
CA PRO A 206 16.90 -8.56 -11.40
C PRO A 206 16.17 -9.67 -12.16
N CYS A 207 15.57 -10.65 -11.47
CA CYS A 207 14.86 -11.77 -12.08
C CYS A 207 13.37 -11.45 -12.27
N ASP A 208 12.77 -12.12 -13.25
CA ASP A 208 11.33 -12.11 -13.50
C ASP A 208 10.67 -13.25 -12.70
N PHE A 209 9.67 -12.89 -11.88
CA PHE A 209 8.91 -13.82 -11.05
C PHE A 209 7.40 -13.72 -11.31
N ARG A 210 6.98 -13.17 -12.48
CA ARG A 210 5.56 -12.95 -12.76
C ARG A 210 4.74 -14.23 -12.68
N GLU A 211 5.23 -15.30 -13.30
CA GLU A 211 4.54 -16.59 -13.31
C GLU A 211 4.48 -17.22 -11.92
N ASP A 212 5.53 -17.09 -11.10
CA ASP A 212 5.54 -17.58 -9.73
C ASP A 212 4.53 -16.82 -8.84
N ILE A 213 4.41 -15.51 -9.03
CA ILE A 213 3.40 -14.67 -8.34
C ILE A 213 1.99 -15.08 -8.77
N LEU A 214 1.75 -15.26 -10.07
CA LEU A 214 0.46 -15.72 -10.59
C LEU A 214 0.09 -17.12 -10.07
N GLU A 215 1.05 -18.05 -10.00
CA GLU A 215 0.84 -19.37 -9.42
C GLU A 215 0.39 -19.25 -7.95
N LEU A 216 1.00 -18.33 -7.20
CA LEU A 216 0.68 -18.14 -5.79
C LEU A 216 -0.70 -17.49 -5.58
N ILE A 217 -1.07 -16.51 -6.40
CA ILE A 217 -2.41 -15.90 -6.39
C ILE A 217 -3.50 -16.94 -6.66
N ASN A 218 -3.23 -17.92 -7.53
CA ASN A 218 -4.19 -18.96 -7.90
C ASN A 218 -4.26 -20.14 -6.92
N LYS A 219 -3.40 -20.19 -5.88
CA LYS A 219 -3.52 -21.19 -4.81
C LYS A 219 -4.63 -20.76 -3.82
N PRO A 220 -5.17 -21.68 -3.00
CA PRO A 220 -6.07 -21.32 -1.92
C PRO A 220 -5.39 -20.32 -0.98
N VAL A 221 -5.78 -19.05 -1.09
CA VAL A 221 -5.18 -17.96 -0.34
C VAL A 221 -5.74 -17.98 1.06
N LYS A 222 -4.86 -18.15 2.05
CA LYS A 222 -5.27 -18.13 3.46
C LYS A 222 -5.18 -16.75 4.07
N GLU A 223 -4.18 -15.97 3.67
CA GLU A 223 -3.86 -14.68 4.27
C GLU A 223 -4.24 -13.54 3.30
N PRO A 224 -5.27 -12.73 3.62
CA PRO A 224 -5.79 -11.71 2.72
C PRO A 224 -4.82 -10.59 2.36
N PHE A 225 -3.93 -10.19 3.28
CA PHE A 225 -2.95 -9.13 3.03
C PHE A 225 -1.90 -9.57 2.00
N THR A 226 -1.44 -10.81 2.09
CA THR A 226 -0.52 -11.47 1.15
C THR A 226 -1.08 -11.42 -0.26
N LEU A 227 -2.34 -11.78 -0.45
CA LEU A 227 -2.98 -11.71 -1.77
C LEU A 227 -3.05 -10.27 -2.30
N SER A 228 -3.29 -9.29 -1.42
CA SER A 228 -3.29 -7.88 -1.83
C SER A 228 -1.91 -7.42 -2.31
N ILE A 229 -0.86 -7.78 -1.57
CA ILE A 229 0.53 -7.48 -1.93
C ILE A 229 0.96 -8.21 -3.21
N LEU A 230 0.67 -9.52 -3.33
CA LEU A 230 0.96 -10.28 -4.55
C LEU A 230 0.25 -9.70 -5.77
N SER A 231 -1.01 -9.29 -5.61
CA SER A 231 -1.76 -8.60 -6.67
C SER A 231 -1.09 -7.29 -7.04
N LEU A 232 -0.68 -6.49 -6.05
CA LEU A 232 0.02 -5.24 -6.29
C LEU A 232 1.30 -5.46 -7.08
N MET A 233 2.15 -6.41 -6.69
CA MET A 233 3.44 -6.69 -7.34
C MET A 233 3.36 -6.93 -8.86
N LEU A 234 2.19 -7.33 -9.39
CA LEU A 234 1.99 -7.48 -10.83
C LEU A 234 2.12 -6.16 -11.61
N PHE A 235 1.97 -5.00 -10.96
CA PHE A 235 2.17 -3.69 -11.59
C PHE A 235 3.54 -3.57 -12.27
N ARG A 236 4.56 -4.20 -11.70
CA ARG A 236 5.95 -4.17 -12.19
C ARG A 236 6.08 -4.63 -13.64
N TYR A 237 5.25 -5.59 -14.05
CA TYR A 237 5.37 -6.26 -15.34
C TYR A 237 4.64 -5.55 -16.47
N ASN A 238 3.77 -4.57 -16.14
CA ASN A 238 3.03 -3.78 -17.12
C ASN A 238 2.31 -4.63 -18.18
N ASN A 239 1.72 -5.76 -17.75
CA ASN A 239 1.13 -6.74 -18.64
C ASN A 239 -0.42 -6.70 -18.58
N PRO A 240 -1.11 -6.28 -19.66
CA PRO A 240 -2.57 -6.25 -19.71
C PRO A 240 -3.25 -7.61 -19.55
N ASP A 241 -2.55 -8.72 -19.79
CA ASP A 241 -3.08 -10.07 -19.56
C ASP A 241 -3.39 -10.31 -18.06
N ASP A 242 -2.82 -9.50 -17.15
CA ASP A 242 -3.06 -9.58 -15.71
C ASP A 242 -4.39 -8.95 -15.27
N TYR A 243 -5.10 -8.22 -16.14
CA TYR A 243 -6.34 -7.55 -15.74
C TYR A 243 -7.39 -8.49 -15.17
N GLN A 244 -7.56 -9.68 -15.75
CA GLN A 244 -8.60 -10.60 -15.29
C GLN A 244 -8.33 -11.10 -13.87
N VAL A 245 -7.09 -11.49 -13.56
CA VAL A 245 -6.74 -11.97 -12.22
C VAL A 245 -6.82 -10.83 -11.20
N LEU A 246 -6.32 -9.64 -11.55
CA LEU A 246 -6.39 -8.46 -10.68
C LEU A 246 -7.84 -8.03 -10.43
N TRP A 247 -8.70 -8.06 -11.45
CA TRP A 247 -10.12 -7.75 -11.35
C TRP A 247 -10.85 -8.72 -10.42
N ASN A 248 -10.54 -10.01 -10.54
CA ASN A 248 -11.11 -11.03 -9.68
C ASN A 248 -10.66 -10.83 -8.22
N CYS A 249 -9.38 -10.52 -7.98
CA CYS A 249 -8.88 -10.19 -6.64
C CYS A 249 -9.53 -8.93 -6.06
N TYR A 250 -9.66 -7.87 -6.87
CA TYR A 250 -10.31 -6.63 -6.45
C TYR A 250 -11.75 -6.89 -5.96
N ASN A 251 -12.56 -7.58 -6.76
CA ASN A 251 -13.95 -7.84 -6.41
C ASN A 251 -14.09 -8.85 -5.26
N LEU A 252 -13.20 -9.84 -5.17
CA LEU A 252 -13.11 -10.73 -4.02
C LEU A 252 -12.91 -9.94 -2.72
N PHE A 253 -12.01 -8.97 -2.69
CA PHE A 253 -11.83 -8.11 -1.51
C PHE A 253 -13.05 -7.22 -1.25
N LYS A 254 -13.71 -6.69 -2.30
CA LYS A 254 -14.94 -5.92 -2.14
C LYS A 254 -16.08 -6.75 -1.54
N GLU A 255 -16.15 -8.04 -1.85
CA GLU A 255 -17.17 -8.96 -1.34
C GLU A 255 -16.87 -9.43 0.09
N HIS A 256 -15.65 -9.91 0.34
CA HIS A 256 -15.30 -10.60 1.59
C HIS A 256 -14.68 -9.69 2.65
N TYR A 257 -14.08 -8.56 2.25
CA TYR A 257 -13.41 -7.60 3.14
C TYR A 257 -13.83 -6.14 2.86
N PRO A 258 -15.14 -5.83 2.79
CA PRO A 258 -15.63 -4.51 2.37
C PRO A 258 -15.20 -3.36 3.28
N ASP A 259 -14.92 -3.65 4.55
CA ASP A 259 -14.51 -2.70 5.58
C ASP A 259 -12.98 -2.54 5.69
N THR A 260 -12.23 -3.10 4.74
CA THR A 260 -10.76 -3.03 4.68
C THR A 260 -10.29 -2.25 3.44
N LEU A 261 -8.99 -1.98 3.39
CA LEU A 261 -8.30 -1.41 2.23
C LEU A 261 -7.53 -2.46 1.41
N LEU A 262 -7.80 -3.75 1.60
CA LEU A 262 -7.11 -4.83 0.88
C LEU A 262 -7.38 -4.81 -0.64
N PHE A 263 -8.50 -4.23 -1.07
CA PHE A 263 -8.80 -4.03 -2.48
C PHE A 263 -7.79 -3.08 -3.18
N GLU A 264 -7.03 -2.28 -2.41
CA GLU A 264 -6.09 -1.30 -2.97
C GLU A 264 -4.97 -1.97 -3.76
N GLY A 265 -4.44 -3.11 -3.30
CA GLY A 265 -3.35 -3.81 -4.00
C GLY A 265 -3.67 -4.12 -5.47
N PRO A 266 -4.72 -4.91 -5.77
CA PRO A 266 -5.12 -5.14 -7.16
C PRO A 266 -5.57 -3.86 -7.88
N LEU A 267 -6.25 -2.93 -7.21
CA LEU A 267 -6.74 -1.70 -7.85
C LEU A 267 -5.60 -0.77 -8.30
N ILE A 268 -4.54 -0.66 -7.50
CA ILE A 268 -3.33 0.11 -7.83
C ILE A 268 -2.62 -0.53 -9.01
N ALA A 269 -2.45 -1.85 -9.02
CA ALA A 269 -1.86 -2.56 -10.15
C ALA A 269 -2.65 -2.34 -11.44
N ILE A 270 -3.99 -2.48 -11.39
CA ILE A 270 -4.87 -2.19 -12.54
C ILE A 270 -4.68 -0.75 -13.02
N GLN A 271 -4.70 0.24 -12.11
CA GLN A 271 -4.55 1.64 -12.47
C GLN A 271 -3.19 1.92 -13.11
N HIS A 272 -2.12 1.30 -12.61
CA HIS A 272 -0.76 1.45 -13.14
C HIS A 272 -0.67 0.95 -14.58
N ILE A 273 -1.10 -0.29 -14.83
CA ILE A 273 -1.10 -0.91 -16.17
C ILE A 273 -1.97 -0.08 -17.11
N TRP A 274 -3.17 0.30 -16.67
CA TRP A 274 -4.12 1.09 -17.46
C TRP A 274 -3.60 2.48 -17.80
N ALA A 275 -2.93 3.16 -16.87
CA ALA A 275 -2.36 4.47 -17.10
C ALA A 275 -1.28 4.41 -18.18
N ILE A 276 -0.42 3.39 -18.16
CA ILE A 276 0.62 3.18 -19.17
C ILE A 276 0.01 2.91 -20.54
N GLU A 277 -0.94 1.99 -20.66
CA GLU A 277 -1.59 1.66 -21.93
C GLU A 277 -2.31 2.86 -22.56
N ASN A 278 -2.87 3.73 -21.74
CA ASN A 278 -3.62 4.90 -22.19
C ASN A 278 -2.78 6.18 -22.26
N ASN A 279 -1.47 6.10 -22.02
CA ASN A 279 -0.57 7.26 -21.94
C ASN A 279 -1.13 8.36 -21.03
N LYS A 280 -1.61 7.95 -19.86
CA LYS A 280 -2.12 8.81 -18.79
C LYS A 280 -1.14 8.85 -17.64
N GLU A 281 -1.20 9.93 -16.87
CA GLU A 281 -0.47 10.02 -15.61
C GLU A 281 -1.11 9.08 -14.58
N PHE A 282 -0.29 8.36 -13.83
CA PHE A 282 -0.76 7.60 -12.69
C PHE A 282 -1.09 8.57 -11.55
N VAL A 283 -2.28 8.43 -10.95
CA VAL A 283 -2.75 9.36 -9.92
C VAL A 283 -3.12 8.59 -8.66
N MET A 284 -2.31 8.74 -7.61
CA MET A 284 -2.59 8.29 -6.24
C MET A 284 -2.50 9.47 -5.29
N ALA A 285 -3.40 9.52 -4.29
CA ALA A 285 -3.38 10.59 -3.31
C ALA A 285 -2.31 10.32 -2.24
N TYR A 286 -1.29 11.20 -2.23
CA TYR A 286 -0.18 11.29 -1.28
C TYR A 286 1.01 10.36 -1.59
N THR A 287 2.13 11.01 -1.91
CA THR A 287 3.48 10.46 -1.93
C THR A 287 4.27 11.23 -0.87
N PRO A 288 4.69 10.61 0.25
CA PRO A 288 5.55 11.30 1.20
C PRO A 288 6.84 11.72 0.50
N GLU A 289 7.15 13.01 0.52
CA GLU A 289 8.45 13.54 0.09
C GLU A 289 9.40 13.46 1.28
N LEU A 290 10.58 12.85 1.09
CA LEU A 290 11.65 12.97 2.08
C LEU A 290 12.15 14.42 2.05
N PRO A 291 12.56 14.99 3.19
CA PRO A 291 13.18 16.32 3.23
C PRO A 291 14.36 16.40 2.24
N GLU A 292 14.48 17.51 1.50
CA GLU A 292 15.67 17.76 0.68
C GLU A 292 16.91 17.88 1.59
N LEU A 293 17.98 17.15 1.26
CA LEU A 293 19.30 17.19 1.93
C LEU A 293 20.00 18.56 1.76
#